data_AF-A0AB34IV72-F1
#
_entry.id   AF-A0AB34IV72-F1
#
_cell.length_a   1.000
_cell.length_b   1.000
_cell.length_c   1.000
_cell.angle_alpha   90.00
_cell.angle_beta   90.00
_cell.angle_gamma   90.00
#
_symmetry.space_group_name_H-M   'P 1'
#
loop_
_entity.id
_entity.type
_entity.pdbx_description
1 polymer ?
#
loop_
_entity_poly.entity_id
_entity_poly.type
_entity_poly.pdbx_seq_one_letter_code
_entity_poly.pdbx_strand_id
1 'polypeptide(L)'
;MTMRAFSVQETHGKLHALRREINEVRAELARSQTQLHSVIVRINALEKELEQDQAVCDVHTKASPRSPATPVRMLGDSDWSGVPMSPRSASLRVRRVQERILHMKEQQILIKKRISRKESELSMLLSRLETIESIPQQVAALLPRQDSLATAVGPRALENQQLESELRFLSRQRRAKLMTPAARARLKKERQVLLLEEFDDQLPYRRDIERMLELRKSRSSQDPLDALTERLERLQRSQFISLPPSAAAPSRRGSCINNSTEFAGLRRASLSRPFTR
;
A
#
# COMPACT_ATOMS: atom_id res chain seq x y z
N MET A 1 -29.90 -14.41 -13.23
CA MET A 1 -29.00 -14.50 -12.06
C MET A 1 -27.89 -15.51 -12.35
N THR A 2 -26.73 -15.09 -12.85
CA THR A 2 -25.53 -15.97 -13.04
C THR A 2 -24.20 -15.20 -13.04
N MET A 3 -24.20 -13.89 -12.81
CA MET A 3 -23.01 -13.03 -12.99
C MET A 3 -21.95 -13.11 -11.87
N ARG A 4 -22.07 -14.01 -10.89
CA ARG A 4 -21.11 -14.11 -9.76
C ARG A 4 -20.02 -15.18 -9.95
N ALA A 5 -20.19 -16.14 -10.87
CA ALA A 5 -19.22 -17.23 -11.04
C ALA A 5 -17.95 -16.81 -11.81
N PHE A 6 -18.06 -15.82 -12.71
CA PHE A 6 -16.95 -15.38 -13.55
C PHE A 6 -15.86 -14.62 -12.77
N SER A 7 -16.24 -13.90 -11.69
CA SER A 7 -15.27 -13.12 -10.90
C SER A 7 -14.38 -13.97 -9.99
N VAL A 8 -14.90 -15.08 -9.45
CA VAL A 8 -14.13 -15.94 -8.52
C VAL A 8 -13.06 -16.73 -9.30
N GLN A 9 -13.42 -17.27 -10.47
CA GLN A 9 -12.48 -18.04 -11.29
C GLN A 9 -11.33 -17.18 -11.84
N GLU A 10 -11.61 -15.94 -12.26
CA GLU A 10 -10.57 -14.99 -12.67
C GLU A 10 -9.62 -14.60 -11.52
N THR A 11 -10.14 -14.43 -10.29
CA THR A 11 -9.28 -14.15 -9.13
C THR A 11 -8.36 -15.32 -8.79
N HIS A 12 -8.85 -16.56 -8.89
CA HIS A 12 -8.02 -17.75 -8.71
C HIS A 12 -6.96 -17.89 -9.80
N GLY A 13 -7.28 -17.58 -11.06
CA GLY A 13 -6.30 -17.57 -12.15
C GLY A 13 -5.16 -16.56 -11.89
N LYS A 14 -5.52 -15.34 -11.48
CA LYS A 14 -4.55 -14.28 -11.11
C LYS A 14 -3.70 -14.68 -9.90
N LEU A 15 -4.30 -15.31 -8.90
CA LEU A 15 -3.61 -15.79 -7.70
C LEU A 15 -2.64 -16.94 -8.03
N HIS A 16 -3.04 -17.87 -8.90
CA HIS A 16 -2.14 -18.92 -9.38
C HIS A 16 -0.96 -18.38 -10.17
N ALA A 17 -1.18 -17.40 -11.06
CA ALA A 17 -0.11 -16.74 -11.80
C ALA A 17 0.89 -16.06 -10.84
N LEU A 18 0.39 -15.30 -9.86
CA LEU A 18 1.23 -14.62 -8.88
C LEU A 18 2.04 -15.59 -8.02
N ARG A 19 1.45 -16.74 -7.64
CA ARG A 19 2.19 -17.81 -6.92
C ARG A 19 3.30 -18.44 -7.78
N ARG A 20 3.10 -18.57 -9.10
CA ARG A 20 4.15 -19.04 -10.02
C ARG A 20 5.28 -18.03 -10.11
N GLU A 21 4.97 -16.75 -10.30
CA GLU A 21 5.97 -15.66 -10.31
C GLU A 21 6.79 -15.65 -9.01
N ILE A 22 6.15 -15.77 -7.84
CA ILE A 22 6.83 -15.86 -6.54
C ILE A 22 7.81 -17.03 -6.51
N ASN A 23 7.39 -18.21 -6.98
CA ASN A 23 8.22 -19.40 -6.98
C ASN A 23 9.41 -19.27 -7.96
N GLU A 24 9.21 -18.64 -9.11
CA GLU A 24 10.26 -18.33 -10.08
C GLU A 24 11.31 -17.39 -9.47
N VAL A 25 10.87 -16.30 -8.84
CA VAL A 25 11.77 -15.35 -8.15
C VAL A 25 12.53 -16.03 -7.01
N ARG A 26 11.87 -16.91 -6.23
CA ARG A 26 12.54 -17.70 -5.18
C ARG A 26 13.61 -18.63 -5.75
N ALA A 27 13.34 -19.29 -6.87
CA ALA A 27 14.32 -20.13 -7.55
C ALA A 27 15.51 -19.32 -8.08
N GLU A 28 15.27 -18.13 -8.63
CA GLU A 28 16.33 -17.20 -9.04
C GLU A 28 17.17 -16.68 -7.87
N LEU A 29 16.54 -16.40 -6.74
CA LEU A 29 17.21 -16.00 -5.50
C LEU A 29 18.15 -17.11 -5.02
N ALA A 30 17.66 -18.36 -4.92
CA ALA A 30 18.45 -19.51 -4.51
C ALA A 30 19.65 -19.76 -5.45
N ARG A 31 19.45 -19.63 -6.76
CA ARG A 31 20.55 -19.70 -7.74
C ARG A 31 21.59 -18.59 -7.52
N SER A 32 21.15 -17.36 -7.29
CA SER A 32 22.05 -16.22 -7.06
C SER A 32 22.82 -16.35 -5.73
N GLN A 33 22.18 -16.88 -4.69
CA GLN A 33 22.82 -17.18 -3.39
C GLN A 33 23.87 -18.29 -3.52
N THR A 34 23.57 -19.35 -4.28
CA THR A 34 24.53 -20.43 -4.56
C THR A 34 25.73 -19.89 -5.35
N GLN A 35 25.48 -19.05 -6.35
CA GLN A 35 26.54 -18.38 -7.10
C GLN A 35 27.40 -17.48 -6.20
N LEU A 36 26.78 -16.69 -5.32
CA LEU A 36 27.50 -15.86 -4.34
C LEU A 36 28.39 -16.71 -3.44
N HIS A 37 27.88 -17.83 -2.92
CA HIS A 37 28.65 -18.73 -2.07
C HIS A 37 29.86 -19.30 -2.82
N SER A 38 29.70 -19.74 -4.07
CA SER A 38 30.81 -20.24 -4.90
C SER A 38 31.91 -19.18 -5.12
N VAL A 39 31.51 -17.92 -5.34
CA VAL A 39 32.43 -16.79 -5.50
C VAL A 39 33.20 -16.54 -4.20
N ILE A 40 32.53 -16.58 -3.04
CA ILE A 40 33.17 -16.41 -1.73
C ILE A 40 34.18 -17.52 -1.46
N VAL A 41 33.80 -18.78 -1.70
CA VAL A 41 34.72 -19.92 -1.53
C VAL A 41 35.96 -19.77 -2.42
N ARG A 42 35.77 -19.31 -3.66
CA ARG A 42 36.88 -19.07 -4.59
C ARG A 42 37.77 -17.90 -4.17
N ILE A 43 37.22 -16.82 -3.63
CA ILE A 43 37.99 -15.71 -3.06
C ILE A 43 38.87 -16.23 -1.92
N ASN A 44 38.29 -16.98 -0.97
CA ASN A 44 39.04 -17.52 0.16
C ASN A 44 40.17 -18.46 -0.28
N ALA A 45 39.95 -19.26 -1.33
CA ALA A 45 40.99 -20.11 -1.90
C ALA A 45 42.14 -19.29 -2.52
N LEU A 46 41.82 -18.21 -3.24
CA LEU A 46 42.82 -17.30 -3.81
C LEU A 46 43.57 -16.50 -2.73
N GLU A 47 42.89 -16.12 -1.64
CA GLU A 47 43.54 -15.43 -0.51
C GLU A 47 44.57 -16.35 0.18
N LYS A 48 44.26 -17.65 0.34
CA LYS A 48 45.26 -18.63 0.81
C LYS A 48 46.42 -18.83 -0.17
N GLU A 49 46.16 -18.86 -1.48
CA GLU A 49 47.20 -18.94 -2.51
C GLU A 49 48.11 -17.70 -2.44
N LEU A 50 47.52 -16.51 -2.24
CA LEU A 50 48.23 -15.25 -2.10
C LEU A 50 49.13 -15.22 -0.86
N GLU A 51 48.65 -15.71 0.29
CA GLU A 51 49.44 -15.83 1.52
C GLU A 51 50.65 -16.74 1.34
N GLN A 52 50.46 -17.89 0.67
CA GLN A 52 51.55 -18.81 0.35
C GLN A 52 52.60 -18.16 -0.58
N ASP A 53 52.13 -17.45 -1.61
CA ASP A 53 53.02 -16.75 -2.54
C ASP A 53 53.81 -15.61 -1.91
N GLN A 54 53.18 -14.85 -1.02
CA GLN A 54 53.84 -13.80 -0.26
C GLN A 54 54.91 -14.38 0.66
N ALA A 55 54.63 -15.48 1.36
CA ALA A 55 55.62 -16.15 2.19
C ALA A 55 56.86 -16.59 1.39
N VAL A 56 56.67 -17.12 0.18
CA VAL A 56 57.77 -17.49 -0.73
C VAL A 56 58.57 -16.25 -1.14
N CYS A 57 57.90 -15.16 -1.53
CA CYS A 57 58.56 -13.89 -1.86
C CYS A 57 59.38 -13.33 -0.67
N ASP A 58 58.84 -13.43 0.54
CA ASP A 58 59.48 -12.95 1.77
C ASP A 58 60.74 -13.74 2.13
N VAL A 59 60.72 -15.07 1.95
CA VAL A 59 61.91 -15.91 2.13
C VAL A 59 63.02 -15.51 1.16
N HIS A 60 62.68 -15.26 -0.11
CA HIS A 60 63.65 -14.86 -1.13
C HIS A 60 64.18 -13.43 -0.96
N THR A 61 63.41 -12.51 -0.37
CA THR A 61 63.84 -11.12 -0.13
C THR A 61 64.65 -10.99 1.17
N LYS A 62 64.35 -11.80 2.19
CA LYS A 62 65.14 -11.88 3.44
C LYS A 62 66.45 -12.66 3.27
N ALA A 63 66.53 -13.57 2.29
CA ALA A 63 67.78 -14.17 1.85
C ALA A 63 68.61 -13.11 1.08
N SER A 64 69.55 -12.46 1.77
CA SER A 64 70.42 -11.40 1.23
C SER A 64 71.10 -11.78 -0.11
N PRO A 65 71.05 -10.92 -1.14
CA PRO A 65 71.74 -11.16 -2.41
C PRO A 65 73.27 -11.05 -2.33
N ARG A 66 73.82 -10.64 -1.18
CA ARG A 66 75.27 -10.46 -0.97
C ARG A 66 76.00 -11.70 -0.42
N SER A 67 75.29 -12.80 -0.15
CA SER A 67 75.93 -14.09 0.14
C SER A 67 75.57 -15.11 -0.95
N PRO A 68 76.54 -15.66 -1.70
CA PRO A 68 76.26 -16.75 -2.61
C PRO A 68 75.69 -17.92 -1.80
N ALA A 69 74.55 -18.43 -2.29
CA ALA A 69 73.67 -19.33 -1.59
C ALA A 69 74.37 -20.57 -1.01
N THR A 70 74.25 -20.77 0.30
CA THR A 70 74.03 -22.13 0.80
C THR A 70 72.61 -22.49 0.35
N PRO A 71 72.39 -23.52 -0.47
CA PRO A 71 71.04 -23.98 -0.77
C PRO A 71 70.42 -24.39 0.57
N VAL A 72 69.43 -23.62 1.02
CA VAL A 72 68.60 -24.03 2.15
C VAL A 72 67.90 -25.30 1.68
N ARG A 73 68.47 -26.45 2.07
CA ARG A 73 67.85 -27.77 1.99
C ARG A 73 66.56 -27.67 2.81
N MET A 74 65.46 -27.35 2.14
CA MET A 74 64.13 -27.61 2.67
C MET A 74 64.03 -29.14 2.74
N LEU A 75 64.30 -29.69 3.92
CA LEU A 75 64.01 -31.09 4.26
C LEU A 75 62.51 -31.30 4.06
N GLY A 76 62.17 -31.93 2.94
CA GLY A 76 60.81 -32.21 2.51
C GLY A 76 60.88 -32.93 1.19
N ASP A 77 60.99 -34.26 1.26
CA ASP A 77 60.95 -35.17 0.12
C ASP A 77 59.67 -34.93 -0.69
N SER A 78 59.78 -34.19 -1.77
CA SER A 78 58.72 -34.08 -2.77
C SER A 78 59.36 -33.74 -4.10
N ASP A 79 59.22 -34.66 -5.05
CA ASP A 79 59.68 -34.64 -6.45
C ASP A 79 59.02 -33.52 -7.27
N TRP A 80 59.03 -32.29 -6.78
CA TRP A 80 58.72 -31.12 -7.58
C TRP A 80 59.98 -30.76 -8.35
N SER A 81 59.93 -30.92 -9.67
CA SER A 81 60.94 -30.48 -10.63
C SER A 81 61.57 -29.16 -10.18
N GLY A 82 62.79 -29.24 -9.65
CA GLY A 82 63.51 -28.19 -8.95
C GLY A 82 64.00 -27.06 -9.86
N VAL A 83 63.08 -26.38 -10.55
CA VAL A 83 63.37 -25.08 -11.12
C VAL A 83 63.17 -24.07 -9.99
N PRO A 84 64.24 -23.49 -9.40
CA PRO A 84 64.09 -22.45 -8.40
C PRO A 84 63.31 -21.29 -9.03
N MET A 85 62.10 -21.04 -8.54
CA MET A 85 61.33 -19.89 -8.97
C MET A 85 62.13 -18.63 -8.62
N SER A 86 62.42 -17.83 -9.65
CA SER A 86 63.04 -16.53 -9.43
C SER A 86 62.11 -15.63 -8.59
N PRO A 87 62.64 -14.72 -7.75
CA PRO A 87 61.82 -13.75 -7.01
C PRO A 87 60.95 -12.89 -7.94
N ARG A 88 61.38 -12.65 -9.19
CA ARG A 88 60.55 -11.98 -10.21
C ARG A 88 59.32 -12.81 -10.59
N SER A 89 59.46 -14.11 -10.82
CA SER A 89 58.32 -14.99 -11.14
C SER A 89 57.32 -15.11 -9.99
N ALA A 90 57.78 -15.11 -8.74
CA ALA A 90 56.89 -15.10 -7.57
C ALA A 90 56.12 -13.77 -7.45
N SER A 91 56.79 -12.63 -7.64
CA SER A 91 56.13 -11.31 -7.61
C SER A 91 55.04 -11.13 -8.68
N LEU A 92 55.26 -11.67 -9.89
CA LEU A 92 54.26 -11.65 -10.96
C LEU A 92 53.03 -12.49 -10.62
N ARG A 93 53.23 -13.65 -9.97
CA ARG A 93 52.16 -14.54 -9.53
C ARG A 93 51.29 -13.89 -8.45
N VAL A 94 51.92 -13.27 -7.44
CA VAL A 94 51.23 -12.44 -6.41
C VAL A 94 50.33 -11.41 -7.07
N ARG A 95 50.86 -10.63 -8.02
CA ARG A 95 50.08 -9.60 -8.72
C ARG A 95 48.89 -10.18 -9.49
N ARG A 96 49.07 -11.29 -10.21
CA ARG A 96 47.98 -11.96 -10.93
C ARG A 96 46.90 -12.51 -9.99
N VAL A 97 47.30 -13.08 -8.85
CA VAL A 97 46.34 -13.57 -7.84
C VAL A 97 45.56 -12.40 -7.24
N GLN A 98 46.22 -11.28 -6.93
CA GLN A 98 45.56 -10.05 -6.47
C GLN A 98 44.55 -9.51 -7.49
N GLU A 99 44.92 -9.42 -8.77
CA GLU A 99 44.03 -8.99 -9.85
C GLU A 99 42.80 -9.91 -9.96
N ARG A 100 42.98 -11.23 -9.83
CA ARG A 100 41.87 -12.20 -9.81
C ARG A 100 40.97 -12.03 -8.58
N ILE A 101 41.54 -11.78 -7.39
CA ILE A 101 40.76 -11.53 -6.17
C ILE A 101 39.91 -10.26 -6.35
N LEU A 102 40.49 -9.18 -6.88
CA LEU A 102 39.77 -7.94 -7.15
C LEU A 102 38.59 -8.19 -8.10
N HIS A 103 38.84 -8.87 -9.21
CA HIS A 103 37.78 -9.22 -10.16
C HIS A 103 36.67 -10.07 -9.51
N MET A 104 37.02 -11.06 -8.69
CA MET A 104 36.02 -11.87 -7.98
C MET A 104 35.24 -11.05 -6.94
N LYS A 105 35.86 -10.07 -6.27
CA LYS A 105 35.19 -9.15 -5.34
C LYS A 105 34.20 -8.23 -6.09
N GLU A 106 34.54 -7.77 -7.30
CA GLU A 106 33.60 -7.05 -8.17
C GLU A 106 32.40 -7.93 -8.54
N GLN A 107 32.63 -9.19 -8.95
CA GLN A 107 31.55 -10.15 -9.21
C GLN A 107 30.67 -10.36 -7.97
N GLN A 108 31.28 -10.49 -6.79
CA GLN A 108 30.55 -10.62 -5.52
C GLN A 108 29.59 -9.44 -5.29
N ILE A 109 30.04 -8.20 -5.54
CA ILE A 109 29.22 -6.99 -5.40
C ILE A 109 28.05 -7.01 -6.37
N LEU A 110 28.28 -7.39 -7.63
CA LEU A 110 27.23 -7.47 -8.64
C LEU A 110 26.17 -8.52 -8.28
N ILE A 111 26.58 -9.69 -7.81
CA ILE A 111 25.67 -10.75 -7.36
C ILE A 111 24.88 -10.30 -6.13
N LYS A 112 25.52 -9.65 -5.14
CA LYS A 112 24.83 -9.08 -3.97
C LYS A 112 23.76 -8.06 -4.38
N LYS A 113 24.07 -7.17 -5.33
CA LYS A 113 23.08 -6.22 -5.88
C LYS A 113 21.91 -6.94 -6.57
N ARG A 114 22.18 -8.02 -7.31
CA ARG A 114 21.14 -8.85 -7.95
C ARG A 114 20.23 -9.52 -6.91
N ILE A 115 20.81 -10.10 -5.85
CA ILE A 115 20.07 -10.71 -4.74
C ILE A 115 19.15 -9.67 -4.10
N SER A 116 19.68 -8.51 -3.70
CA SER A 116 18.89 -7.44 -3.07
C SER A 116 17.71 -6.99 -3.94
N ARG A 117 17.91 -6.83 -5.26
CA ARG A 117 16.81 -6.53 -6.19
C ARG A 117 15.75 -7.64 -6.19
N LYS A 118 16.15 -8.90 -6.23
CA LYS A 118 15.24 -10.05 -6.20
C LYS A 118 14.50 -10.19 -4.87
N GLU A 119 15.13 -9.85 -3.74
CA GLU A 119 14.47 -9.79 -2.43
C GLU A 119 13.40 -8.68 -2.40
N SER A 120 13.70 -7.51 -2.96
CA SER A 120 12.72 -6.42 -3.06
C SER A 120 11.53 -6.80 -3.95
N GLU A 121 11.79 -7.45 -5.09
CA GLU A 121 10.76 -7.98 -5.99
C GLU A 121 9.88 -9.02 -5.28
N LEU A 122 10.50 -9.96 -4.56
CA LEU A 122 9.79 -10.97 -3.78
C LEU A 122 8.91 -10.33 -2.69
N SER A 123 9.41 -9.33 -1.96
CA SER A 123 8.64 -8.62 -0.94
C SER A 123 7.41 -7.92 -1.53
N MET A 124 7.54 -7.31 -2.72
CA MET A 124 6.41 -6.70 -3.42
C MET A 124 5.40 -7.74 -3.89
N LEU A 125 5.85 -8.89 -4.40
CA LEU A 125 4.93 -9.95 -4.83
C LEU A 125 4.19 -10.58 -3.63
N LEU A 126 4.87 -10.77 -2.50
CA LEU A 126 4.24 -11.27 -1.27
C LEU A 126 3.21 -10.29 -0.71
N SER A 127 3.49 -8.98 -0.67
CA SER A 127 2.49 -8.00 -0.24
C SER A 127 1.29 -7.96 -1.19
N ARG A 128 1.51 -8.08 -2.51
CA ARG A 128 0.43 -8.23 -3.49
C ARG A 128 -0.39 -9.50 -3.23
N LEU A 129 0.24 -10.63 -2.90
CA LEU A 129 -0.46 -11.86 -2.54
C LEU A 129 -1.36 -11.64 -1.32
N GLU A 130 -0.82 -11.05 -0.25
CA GLU A 130 -1.57 -10.78 0.99
C GLU A 130 -2.76 -9.85 0.73
N THR A 131 -2.59 -8.79 -0.06
CA THR A 131 -3.71 -7.91 -0.42
C THR A 131 -4.80 -8.66 -1.16
N ILE A 132 -4.46 -9.53 -2.11
CA ILE A 132 -5.43 -10.32 -2.87
C ILE A 132 -6.13 -11.35 -1.97
N GLU A 133 -5.41 -12.01 -1.07
CA GLU A 133 -5.97 -12.99 -0.13
C GLU A 133 -6.88 -12.35 0.93
N SER A 134 -6.70 -11.05 1.24
CA SER A 134 -7.59 -10.31 2.14
C SER A 134 -8.93 -9.90 1.53
N ILE A 135 -9.02 -9.77 0.19
CA ILE A 135 -10.23 -9.32 -0.50
C ILE A 135 -11.43 -10.27 -0.26
N PRO A 136 -11.29 -11.61 -0.37
CA PRO A 136 -12.38 -12.54 -0.05
C PRO A 136 -12.92 -12.37 1.37
N GLN A 137 -12.06 -12.10 2.36
CA GLN A 137 -12.47 -11.88 3.74
C GLN A 137 -13.27 -10.58 3.89
N GLN A 138 -12.82 -9.51 3.23
CA GLN A 138 -13.54 -8.23 3.21
C GLN A 138 -14.90 -8.37 2.51
N VAL A 139 -14.96 -9.10 1.39
CA VAL A 139 -16.21 -9.37 0.68
C VAL A 139 -17.15 -10.22 1.55
N ALA A 140 -16.64 -11.25 2.21
CA ALA A 140 -17.42 -12.09 3.13
C ALA A 140 -17.97 -11.29 4.32
N ALA A 141 -17.27 -10.28 4.81
CA ALA A 141 -17.77 -9.38 5.85
C ALA A 141 -18.84 -8.38 5.35
N LEU A 142 -18.81 -8.02 4.07
CA LEU A 142 -19.78 -7.09 3.47
C LEU A 142 -21.09 -7.77 3.05
N LEU A 143 -21.05 -9.05 2.66
CA LEU A 143 -22.25 -9.79 2.22
C LEU A 143 -23.38 -9.81 3.29
N PRO A 144 -23.12 -10.14 4.57
CA PRO A 144 -24.17 -10.09 5.60
C PRO A 144 -24.74 -8.68 5.82
N ARG A 145 -23.93 -7.64 5.64
CA ARG A 145 -24.39 -6.24 5.75
C ARG A 145 -25.31 -5.88 4.59
N GLN A 146 -24.97 -6.33 3.38
CA GLN A 146 -25.82 -6.15 2.21
C GLN A 146 -27.16 -6.88 2.39
N ASP A 147 -27.14 -8.13 2.86
CA ASP A 147 -28.34 -8.92 3.10
C ASP A 147 -29.19 -8.30 4.22
N SER A 148 -28.57 -7.84 5.30
CA SER A 148 -29.27 -7.11 6.38
C SER A 148 -29.94 -5.84 5.87
N LEU A 149 -29.26 -5.02 5.07
CA LEU A 149 -29.85 -3.84 4.44
C LEU A 149 -31.00 -4.22 3.50
N ALA A 150 -30.86 -5.28 2.69
CA ALA A 150 -31.92 -5.76 1.83
C ALA A 150 -33.15 -6.23 2.64
N THR A 151 -32.95 -6.95 3.75
CA THR A 151 -34.02 -7.36 4.66
C THR A 151 -34.68 -6.20 5.40
N ALA A 152 -33.97 -5.09 5.64
CA ALA A 152 -34.54 -3.90 6.27
C ALA A 152 -35.33 -3.03 5.27
N VAL A 153 -34.85 -2.94 4.02
CA VAL A 153 -35.49 -2.11 2.98
C VAL A 153 -36.73 -2.78 2.40
N GLY A 154 -36.74 -4.11 2.26
CA GLY A 154 -37.88 -4.85 1.69
C GLY A 154 -39.22 -4.56 2.39
N PRO A 155 -39.32 -4.75 3.72
CA PRO A 155 -40.54 -4.47 4.48
C PRO A 155 -40.95 -2.99 4.41
N ARG A 156 -39.99 -2.05 4.46
CA ARG A 156 -40.27 -0.61 4.35
C ARG A 156 -40.80 -0.24 2.97
N ALA A 157 -40.30 -0.86 1.92
CA ALA A 157 -40.82 -0.65 0.56
C ALA A 157 -42.26 -1.17 0.43
N LEU A 158 -42.57 -2.32 1.04
CA LEU A 158 -43.93 -2.86 1.09
C LEU A 158 -44.87 -1.97 1.92
N GLU A 159 -44.42 -1.50 3.08
CA GLU A 159 -45.16 -0.57 3.94
C GLU A 159 -45.48 0.73 3.18
N ASN A 160 -44.49 1.33 2.50
CA ASN A 160 -44.73 2.50 1.65
C ASN A 160 -45.74 2.22 0.53
N GLN A 161 -45.68 1.04 -0.11
CA GLN A 161 -46.64 0.66 -1.14
C GLN A 161 -48.06 0.49 -0.56
N GLN A 162 -48.18 -0.06 0.64
CA GLN A 162 -49.47 -0.18 1.35
C GLN A 162 -50.02 1.21 1.67
N LEU A 163 -49.22 2.10 2.26
CA LEU A 163 -49.60 3.48 2.56
C LEU A 163 -50.03 4.26 1.31
N GLU A 164 -49.32 4.11 0.18
CA GLU A 164 -49.73 4.71 -1.08
C GLU A 164 -51.09 4.18 -1.56
N SER A 165 -51.35 2.88 -1.41
CA SER A 165 -52.61 2.28 -1.81
C SER A 165 -53.79 2.75 -0.94
N GLU A 166 -53.56 2.89 0.37
CA GLU A 166 -54.53 3.44 1.32
C GLU A 166 -54.83 4.89 1.02
N LEU A 167 -53.81 5.72 0.77
CA LEU A 167 -53.98 7.12 0.35
C LEU A 167 -54.79 7.22 -0.95
N ARG A 168 -54.50 6.37 -1.95
CA ARG A 168 -55.30 6.32 -3.19
C ARG A 168 -56.74 5.93 -2.90
N PHE A 169 -57.00 4.96 -2.03
CA PHE A 169 -58.36 4.57 -1.64
C PHE A 169 -59.10 5.69 -0.92
N LEU A 170 -58.49 6.31 0.09
CA LEU A 170 -59.06 7.44 0.83
C LEU A 170 -59.33 8.64 -0.08
N SER A 171 -58.44 8.92 -1.03
CA SER A 171 -58.63 9.99 -2.02
C SER A 171 -59.86 9.73 -2.92
N ARG A 172 -60.09 8.47 -3.34
CA ARG A 172 -61.28 8.08 -4.11
C ARG A 172 -62.55 8.22 -3.27
N GLN A 173 -62.53 7.77 -2.02
CA GLN A 173 -63.66 7.95 -1.11
C GLN A 173 -63.98 9.44 -0.88
N ARG A 174 -62.96 10.27 -0.64
CA ARG A 174 -63.12 11.73 -0.48
C ARG A 174 -63.75 12.35 -1.73
N ARG A 175 -63.27 12.02 -2.92
CA ARG A 175 -63.85 12.47 -4.20
C ARG A 175 -65.32 12.04 -4.35
N ALA A 176 -65.65 10.79 -4.01
CA ALA A 176 -67.03 10.31 -4.05
C ALA A 176 -67.96 11.08 -3.09
N LYS A 177 -67.50 11.36 -1.86
CA LYS A 177 -68.26 12.17 -0.88
C LYS A 177 -68.45 13.62 -1.35
N LEU A 178 -67.43 14.23 -1.97
CA LEU A 178 -67.49 15.59 -2.52
C LEU A 178 -68.40 15.73 -3.75
N MET A 179 -68.72 14.63 -4.45
CA MET A 179 -69.64 14.63 -5.58
C MET A 179 -71.13 14.70 -5.17
N THR A 180 -71.44 14.59 -3.88
CA THR A 180 -72.82 14.74 -3.40
C THR A 180 -73.31 16.20 -3.48
N PRO A 181 -74.58 16.46 -3.84
CA PRO A 181 -75.11 17.83 -3.99
C PRO A 181 -74.96 18.69 -2.73
N ALA A 182 -75.12 18.08 -1.55
CA ALA A 182 -74.95 18.75 -0.25
C ALA A 182 -73.49 19.14 0.05
N ALA A 183 -72.50 18.35 -0.41
CA ALA A 183 -71.09 18.68 -0.27
C ALA A 183 -70.64 19.76 -1.26
N ARG A 184 -71.18 19.76 -2.49
CA ARG A 184 -70.92 20.82 -3.49
C ARG A 184 -71.36 22.21 -3.02
N ALA A 185 -72.41 22.31 -2.21
CA ALA A 185 -72.85 23.56 -1.59
C ALA A 185 -71.87 24.07 -0.51
N ARG A 186 -71.17 23.17 0.23
CA ARG A 186 -70.17 23.51 1.26
C ARG A 186 -68.78 23.84 0.66
N LEU A 187 -68.45 23.27 -0.51
CA LEU A 187 -67.19 23.43 -1.24
C LEU A 187 -66.82 24.88 -1.63
N LYS A 188 -67.78 25.83 -1.64
CA LYS A 188 -67.46 27.25 -1.85
C LYS A 188 -66.54 27.84 -0.77
N LYS A 189 -66.55 27.30 0.47
CA LYS A 189 -65.62 27.68 1.55
C LYS A 189 -64.28 26.91 1.48
N GLU A 190 -64.29 25.66 1.03
CA GLU A 190 -63.08 24.81 0.92
C GLU A 190 -62.24 25.11 -0.34
N ARG A 191 -62.77 25.89 -1.28
CA ARG A 191 -62.05 26.34 -2.49
C ARG A 191 -60.77 27.11 -2.17
N GLN A 192 -60.68 27.76 -1.01
CA GLN A 192 -59.44 28.38 -0.51
C GLN A 192 -58.35 27.36 -0.16
N VAL A 193 -58.70 26.16 0.31
CA VAL A 193 -57.74 25.11 0.68
C VAL A 193 -57.20 24.39 -0.55
N LEU A 194 -58.07 24.11 -1.54
CA LEU A 194 -57.63 23.57 -2.83
C LEU A 194 -56.73 24.54 -3.60
N LEU A 195 -57.00 25.85 -3.53
CA LEU A 195 -56.09 26.86 -4.07
C LEU A 195 -54.74 26.85 -3.37
N LEU A 196 -54.68 26.64 -2.04
CA LEU A 196 -53.42 26.55 -1.30
C LEU A 196 -52.60 25.29 -1.67
N GLU A 197 -53.25 24.13 -1.81
CA GLU A 197 -52.58 22.91 -2.30
C GLU A 197 -52.09 23.07 -3.76
N GLU A 198 -52.88 23.71 -4.61
CA GLU A 198 -52.46 24.09 -5.97
C GLU A 198 -51.32 25.12 -5.96
N PHE A 199 -51.27 26.06 -5.00
CA PHE A 199 -50.16 26.99 -4.83
C PHE A 199 -48.87 26.27 -4.39
N ASP A 200 -48.95 25.32 -3.46
CA ASP A 200 -47.77 24.55 -3.01
C ASP A 200 -47.18 23.68 -4.13
N ASP A 201 -48.03 23.08 -4.99
CA ASP A 201 -47.61 22.31 -6.16
C ASP A 201 -47.19 23.19 -7.36
N GLN A 202 -47.74 24.42 -7.46
CA GLN A 202 -47.44 25.38 -8.52
C GLN A 202 -46.37 26.40 -8.15
N LEU A 203 -45.76 26.36 -6.96
CA LEU A 203 -44.61 27.21 -6.62
C LEU A 203 -43.52 27.00 -7.68
N PRO A 204 -43.42 27.86 -8.71
CA PRO A 204 -42.64 27.57 -9.93
C PRO A 204 -41.16 27.42 -9.58
N TYR A 205 -40.79 28.06 -8.49
CA TYR A 205 -39.44 28.18 -7.99
C TYR A 205 -38.96 26.95 -7.24
N ARG A 206 -39.80 26.02 -6.74
CA ARG A 206 -39.25 24.89 -5.96
C ARG A 206 -38.44 23.94 -6.85
N ARG A 207 -39.04 23.51 -7.96
CA ARG A 207 -38.35 22.67 -8.95
C ARG A 207 -37.19 23.41 -9.61
N ASP A 208 -37.35 24.70 -9.88
CA ASP A 208 -36.28 25.51 -10.46
C ASP A 208 -35.12 25.76 -9.47
N ILE A 209 -35.40 25.93 -8.17
CA ILE A 209 -34.39 26.03 -7.11
C ILE A 209 -33.70 24.68 -6.91
N GLU A 210 -34.45 23.58 -6.85
CA GLU A 210 -33.88 22.22 -6.79
C GLU A 210 -32.98 21.96 -8.01
N ARG A 211 -33.42 22.32 -9.21
CA ARG A 211 -32.64 22.23 -10.46
C ARG A 211 -31.43 23.16 -10.47
N MET A 212 -31.54 24.39 -9.95
CA MET A 212 -30.40 25.31 -9.82
C MET A 212 -29.40 24.82 -8.78
N LEU A 213 -29.86 24.24 -7.67
CA LEU A 213 -29.01 23.62 -6.66
C LEU A 213 -28.32 22.38 -7.23
N GLU A 214 -28.99 21.55 -8.03
CA GLU A 214 -28.39 20.43 -8.74
C GLU A 214 -27.41 20.87 -9.84
N LEU A 215 -27.71 21.93 -10.59
CA LEU A 215 -26.79 22.52 -11.57
C LEU A 215 -25.56 23.14 -10.88
N ARG A 216 -25.73 23.72 -9.69
CA ARG A 216 -24.62 24.23 -8.87
C ARG A 216 -23.78 23.10 -8.32
N LYS A 217 -24.41 22.04 -7.79
CA LYS A 217 -23.73 20.83 -7.31
C LYS A 217 -23.03 20.08 -8.44
N SER A 218 -23.61 19.95 -9.62
CA SER A 218 -22.98 19.26 -10.75
C SER A 218 -21.78 20.05 -11.30
N ARG A 219 -21.85 21.38 -11.32
CA ARG A 219 -20.69 22.25 -11.65
C ARG A 219 -19.59 22.22 -10.58
N SER A 220 -19.93 21.96 -9.32
CA SER A 220 -18.96 21.93 -8.21
C SER A 220 -18.45 20.52 -7.87
N SER A 221 -19.20 19.46 -8.23
CA SER A 221 -18.84 18.05 -7.99
C SER A 221 -17.69 17.51 -8.87
N GLN A 222 -17.20 18.31 -9.83
CA GLN A 222 -15.97 18.02 -10.56
C GLN A 222 -14.72 18.60 -9.87
N ASP A 223 -14.89 19.49 -8.88
CA ASP A 223 -13.79 20.05 -8.13
C ASP A 223 -13.41 19.12 -6.96
N PRO A 224 -12.16 18.61 -6.90
CA PRO A 224 -11.72 17.70 -5.85
C PRO A 224 -11.70 18.35 -4.45
N LEU A 225 -11.73 19.67 -4.37
CA LEU A 225 -11.82 20.43 -3.12
C LEU A 225 -13.19 20.28 -2.44
N ASP A 226 -14.27 20.22 -3.22
CA ASP A 226 -15.63 20.01 -2.68
C ASP A 226 -15.82 18.58 -2.16
N ALA A 227 -15.20 17.60 -2.83
CA ALA A 227 -15.17 16.22 -2.34
C ALA A 227 -14.39 16.10 -1.01
N LEU A 228 -13.37 16.95 -0.79
CA LEU A 228 -12.62 17.02 0.47
C LEU A 228 -13.40 17.75 1.56
N THR A 229 -14.09 18.86 1.26
CA THR A 229 -14.95 19.56 2.23
C THR A 229 -16.16 18.71 2.63
N GLU A 230 -16.82 18.02 1.70
CA GLU A 230 -17.86 17.06 2.06
C GLU A 230 -17.32 15.91 2.92
N ARG A 231 -16.13 15.40 2.62
CA ARG A 231 -15.49 14.37 3.45
C ARG A 231 -15.14 14.89 4.85
N LEU A 232 -14.65 16.13 4.96
CA LEU A 232 -14.34 16.78 6.23
C LEU A 232 -15.62 17.06 7.03
N GLU A 233 -16.69 17.52 6.39
CA GLU A 233 -18.00 17.69 7.03
C GLU A 233 -18.59 16.36 7.48
N ARG A 234 -18.48 15.29 6.66
CA ARG A 234 -18.90 13.94 7.05
C ARG A 234 -18.07 13.42 8.22
N LEU A 235 -16.75 13.65 8.24
CA LEU A 235 -15.89 13.33 9.37
C LEU A 235 -16.29 14.12 10.62
N GLN A 236 -16.50 15.43 10.50
CA GLN A 236 -16.90 16.30 11.60
C GLN A 236 -18.28 15.92 12.16
N ARG A 237 -19.25 15.61 11.28
CA ARG A 237 -20.58 15.13 11.68
C ARG A 237 -20.53 13.72 12.28
N SER A 238 -19.60 12.88 11.84
CA SER A 238 -19.40 11.54 12.43
C SER A 238 -18.63 11.56 13.75
N GLN A 239 -17.76 12.55 13.99
CA GLN A 239 -17.09 12.74 15.28
C GLN A 239 -18.04 13.22 16.39
N PHE A 240 -19.26 13.63 16.05
CA PHE A 240 -20.26 14.07 17.03
C PHE A 240 -21.12 12.93 17.61
N ILE A 241 -21.04 11.70 17.09
CA ILE A 241 -21.79 10.55 17.61
C ILE A 241 -20.85 9.35 17.83
N SER A 242 -19.95 9.49 18.80
CA SER A 242 -19.62 8.47 19.82
C SER A 242 -18.25 8.77 20.47
N LEU A 243 -18.22 9.76 21.36
CA LEU A 243 -17.39 9.61 22.55
C LEU A 243 -18.33 9.10 23.65
N PRO A 244 -18.14 7.89 24.19
CA PRO A 244 -18.92 7.45 25.34
C PRO A 244 -18.63 8.41 26.52
N PRO A 245 -19.67 8.90 27.24
CA PRO A 245 -19.47 9.72 28.43
C PRO A 245 -19.08 8.78 29.58
N SER A 246 -17.79 8.46 29.69
CA SER A 246 -17.25 7.76 30.84
C SER A 246 -15.80 8.16 31.09
N ALA A 247 -15.63 9.38 31.60
CA ALA A 247 -14.55 9.71 32.55
C ALA A 247 -14.76 11.14 33.09
N ALA A 248 -15.91 11.41 33.70
CA ALA A 248 -15.97 12.44 34.73
C ALA A 248 -15.76 11.73 36.07
N ALA A 249 -14.59 11.91 36.69
CA ALA A 249 -14.54 12.60 37.97
C ALA A 249 -13.11 12.73 38.52
N PRO A 250 -12.86 13.77 39.35
CA PRO A 250 -11.57 14.38 39.61
C PRO A 250 -10.99 13.99 40.99
N SER A 251 -9.67 14.15 41.15
CA SER A 251 -8.93 14.17 42.42
C SER A 251 -7.44 14.17 42.02
N ARG A 252 -6.57 15.13 42.33
CA ARG A 252 -6.40 15.92 43.54
C ARG A 252 -5.53 17.15 43.19
N ARG A 253 -5.91 18.28 43.79
CA ARG A 253 -5.04 19.33 44.35
C ARG A 253 -3.53 19.21 44.08
N GLY A 254 -2.96 20.25 43.48
CA GLY A 254 -1.51 20.40 43.42
C GLY A 254 -1.06 21.60 42.59
N SER A 255 -1.38 22.80 43.07
CA SER A 255 -0.60 24.03 42.89
C SER A 255 -0.15 24.44 41.48
N CYS A 256 -0.92 25.38 40.93
CA CYS A 256 -0.42 26.61 40.31
C CYS A 256 0.93 27.11 40.86
N ILE A 257 1.97 27.14 40.02
CA ILE A 257 3.05 28.15 40.06
C ILE A 257 3.51 28.42 38.61
N ASN A 258 3.22 29.64 38.12
CA ASN A 258 4.06 30.57 37.34
C ASN A 258 5.40 30.02 36.79
N ASN A 259 5.86 30.28 35.56
CA ASN A 259 5.88 31.54 34.83
C ASN A 259 6.39 31.33 33.38
N SER A 260 6.32 32.43 32.61
CA SER A 260 7.06 32.79 31.38
C SER A 260 6.58 32.22 30.04
N THR A 261 5.70 33.01 29.42
CA THR A 261 5.93 33.66 28.12
C THR A 261 6.87 32.95 27.13
N GLU A 262 6.31 32.44 26.04
CA GLU A 262 6.78 32.76 24.68
C GLU A 262 5.76 32.27 23.64
N PHE A 263 5.04 33.23 23.09
CA PHE A 263 4.37 33.14 21.81
C PHE A 263 5.43 33.07 20.69
N ALA A 264 5.07 32.47 19.55
CA ALA A 264 5.75 32.50 18.25
C ALA A 264 6.68 31.31 17.93
N GLY A 265 6.11 30.31 17.25
CA GLY A 265 6.86 29.22 16.61
C GLY A 265 6.22 28.65 15.34
N LEU A 266 5.31 29.39 14.70
CA LEU A 266 4.74 29.05 13.38
C LEU A 266 5.79 29.33 12.29
N ARG A 267 6.79 28.44 12.16
CA ARG A 267 7.78 28.50 11.09
C ARG A 267 7.48 27.46 10.01
N ARG A 268 6.80 27.98 8.98
CA ARG A 268 6.87 27.66 7.55
C ARG A 268 7.87 26.54 7.17
N ALA A 269 7.34 25.38 6.78
CA ALA A 269 8.07 24.46 5.93
C ALA A 269 8.26 25.11 4.55
N SER A 270 9.51 25.48 4.26
CA SER A 270 9.96 25.99 2.97
C SER A 270 9.92 24.89 1.90
N LEU A 271 8.93 24.96 1.02
CA LEU A 271 8.96 24.37 -0.32
C LEU A 271 10.07 25.07 -1.12
N SER A 272 11.23 24.43 -1.26
CA SER A 272 12.20 24.78 -2.30
C SER A 272 11.97 23.91 -3.54
N ARG A 273 12.11 24.59 -4.67
CA ARG A 273 11.60 24.33 -6.01
C ARG A 273 12.58 23.48 -6.87
N PRO A 274 12.29 23.20 -8.15
CA PRO A 274 12.59 21.94 -8.83
C PRO A 274 13.88 21.94 -9.66
N PHE A 275 14.33 20.74 -10.02
CA PHE A 275 15.27 20.54 -11.12
C PHE A 275 14.50 20.56 -12.44
N THR A 276 14.89 21.47 -13.33
CA THR A 276 14.62 21.42 -14.77
C THR A 276 15.85 20.83 -15.47
N ARG A 277 15.62 20.27 -16.67
CA ARG A 277 16.49 19.46 -17.56
C ARG A 277 18.00 19.50 -17.33
#